data_AF-A0A914Y1V6-F1
#
_entry.id   AF-A0A914Y1V6-F1
#
_cell.length_a   1.000
_cell.length_b   1.000
_cell.length_c   1.000
_cell.angle_alpha   90.00
_cell.angle_beta   90.00
_cell.angle_gamma   90.00
#
_symmetry.space_group_name_H-M   'P 1'
#
loop_
_entity.id
_entity.type
_entity.pdbx_description
1 polymer ?
#
loop_
_entity_poly.entity_id
_entity_poly.type
_entity_poly.pdbx_seq_one_letter_code
_entity_poly.pdbx_strand_id
1 'polypeptide(L)'
;MIARINSELSASNETSGVCSKLTLNETADIIVEDYGGEQIERIYKITFSTIPGNAKFWGVVSYDLNTEKLKIISSKFSRLNAYKDQAKCAEKSALASYCYCQKSNYLFF
;
A
#
# COMPACT_ATOMS: atom_id res chain seq x y z
N MET A 1 2.47 -6.23 -3.86
CA MET A 1 2.03 -4.84 -3.61
C MET A 1 2.73 -4.23 -2.40
N ILE A 2 2.54 -4.78 -1.19
CA ILE A 2 3.13 -4.27 0.06
C ILE A 2 4.66 -4.16 0.01
N ALA A 3 5.35 -5.15 -0.58
CA ALA A 3 6.80 -5.10 -0.75
C ALA A 3 7.26 -3.85 -1.55
N ARG A 4 6.50 -3.44 -2.57
CA ARG A 4 6.79 -2.23 -3.35
C ARG A 4 6.58 -0.96 -2.53
N ILE A 5 5.48 -0.89 -1.77
CA ILE A 5 5.22 0.23 -0.83
C ILE A 5 6.38 0.37 0.16
N ASN A 6 6.79 -0.72 0.80
CA ASN A 6 7.90 -0.71 1.76
C ASN A 6 9.23 -0.32 1.11
N SER A 7 9.48 -0.76 -0.13
CA SER A 7 10.67 -0.36 -0.89
C SER A 7 10.69 1.16 -1.12
N GLU A 8 9.57 1.73 -1.57
CA GLU A 8 9.44 3.19 -1.78
C GLU A 8 9.64 3.98 -0.47
N LEU A 9 9.07 3.50 0.64
CA LEU A 9 9.28 4.12 1.96
C LEU A 9 10.74 4.07 2.42
N SER A 10 11.44 2.97 2.15
CA SER A 10 12.85 2.81 2.56
C SER A 10 13.83 3.59 1.69
N ALA A 11 13.48 3.85 0.43
CA ALA A 11 14.33 4.55 -0.52
C ALA A 11 14.26 6.09 -0.40
N SER A 12 13.21 6.62 0.24
CA SER A 12 13.03 8.06 0.44
C SER A 12 13.69 8.55 1.74
N ASN A 13 14.46 9.63 1.65
CA ASN A 13 15.08 10.28 2.81
C ASN A 13 14.07 10.84 3.82
N GLU A 14 12.87 11.19 3.36
CA GLU A 14 11.83 11.80 4.22
C GLU A 14 11.07 10.75 5.05
N THR A 15 11.08 9.50 4.62
CA THR A 15 10.29 8.41 5.24
C THR A 15 11.15 7.29 5.81
N SER A 16 12.39 7.16 5.33
CA SER A 16 13.33 6.16 5.81
C SER A 16 13.64 6.41 7.29
N GLY A 17 13.50 5.37 8.12
CA GLY A 17 13.73 5.43 9.56
C GLY A 17 12.62 6.11 10.39
N VAL A 18 11.64 6.77 9.77
CA VAL A 18 10.50 7.38 10.49
C VAL A 18 9.19 6.65 10.26
N CYS A 19 9.02 5.99 9.11
CA CYS A 19 7.86 5.16 8.80
C CYS A 19 8.11 3.69 9.16
N SER A 20 7.08 3.05 9.71
CA SER A 20 7.06 1.63 10.05
C SER A 20 6.94 0.79 8.78
N LYS A 21 7.56 -0.39 8.79
CA LYS A 21 7.34 -1.40 7.75
C LYS A 21 5.90 -1.89 7.83
N LEU A 22 5.21 -1.89 6.70
CA LEU A 22 3.84 -2.39 6.60
C LEU A 22 3.83 -3.89 6.30
N THR A 23 2.86 -4.61 6.86
CA THR A 23 2.56 -6.01 6.54
C THR A 23 1.09 -6.19 6.24
N LEU A 24 0.73 -7.28 5.56
CA LEU A 24 -0.68 -7.58 5.27
C LEU A 24 -1.42 -7.78 6.60
N ASN A 25 -2.64 -7.26 6.69
CA ASN A 25 -3.55 -7.65 7.76
C ASN A 25 -4.28 -8.94 7.33
N GLU A 26 -3.79 -10.09 7.77
CA GLU A 26 -4.35 -11.41 7.41
C GLU A 26 -5.75 -11.67 7.98
N THR A 27 -6.17 -10.88 8.97
CA THR A 27 -7.52 -10.96 9.56
C THR A 27 -8.54 -10.10 8.84
N ALA A 28 -8.11 -9.25 7.91
CA ALA A 28 -8.97 -8.37 7.14
C ALA A 28 -9.24 -8.94 5.76
N ASP A 29 -10.45 -8.71 5.25
CA ASP A 29 -10.82 -9.15 3.91
C ASP A 29 -9.96 -8.49 2.82
N ILE A 30 -9.64 -9.29 1.80
CA ILE A 30 -9.14 -8.81 0.52
C ILE A 30 -10.33 -8.76 -0.42
N ILE A 31 -10.65 -7.55 -0.90
CA ILE A 31 -11.77 -7.36 -1.83
C ILE A 31 -11.19 -7.33 -3.24
N VAL A 32 -11.74 -8.18 -4.12
CA VAL A 32 -11.36 -8.26 -5.53
C VAL A 32 -12.57 -7.87 -6.37
N GLU A 33 -12.44 -6.79 -7.13
CA GLU A 33 -13.46 -6.29 -8.03
C GLU A 33 -13.01 -6.51 -9.48
N ASP A 34 -13.82 -7.22 -10.27
CA ASP A 34 -13.58 -7.39 -11.71
C ASP A 34 -13.87 -6.08 -12.44
N TYR A 35 -12.84 -5.53 -13.08
CA TYR A 35 -12.92 -4.31 -13.89
C TYR A 35 -13.13 -4.64 -15.38
N GLY A 36 -13.34 -5.91 -15.72
CA GLY A 36 -13.44 -6.43 -17.06
C GLY A 36 -12.07 -6.75 -17.65
N GLY A 37 -12.04 -6.91 -18.97
CA GLY A 37 -10.82 -7.20 -19.71
C GLY A 37 -11.13 -7.86 -21.03
N GLU A 38 -10.11 -8.01 -21.86
CA GLU A 38 -10.24 -8.62 -23.18
C GLU A 38 -9.99 -10.14 -23.14
N GLN A 39 -10.09 -10.80 -24.29
CA GLN A 39 -10.15 -12.26 -24.44
C GLN A 39 -9.21 -13.05 -23.51
N ILE A 40 -7.96 -12.63 -23.39
CA ILE A 40 -6.89 -13.35 -22.67
C ILE A 40 -6.42 -12.65 -21.40
N GLU A 41 -6.91 -11.45 -21.09
CA GLU A 41 -6.47 -10.67 -19.93
C GLU A 41 -7.68 -10.18 -19.13
N ARG A 42 -7.65 -10.40 -17.82
CA ARG A 42 -8.65 -9.88 -16.86
C ARG A 42 -8.01 -8.84 -15.97
N ILE A 43 -8.72 -7.75 -15.71
CA ILE A 43 -8.26 -6.65 -14.89
C ILE A 43 -9.04 -6.69 -13.58
N TYR A 44 -8.32 -6.67 -12.46
CA TYR A 44 -8.92 -6.66 -11.14
C TYR A 44 -8.43 -5.47 -10.33
N LYS A 45 -9.36 -4.81 -9.66
CA LYS A 45 -9.03 -3.93 -8.54
C LYS A 45 -8.98 -4.76 -7.27
N ILE A 46 -7.83 -4.70 -6.60
CA ILE A 46 -7.61 -5.37 -5.32
C ILE A 46 -7.57 -4.29 -4.24
N THR A 47 -8.44 -4.42 -3.24
CA THR A 47 -8.41 -3.65 -2.01
C THR A 47 -7.93 -4.53 -0.87
N PHE A 48 -6.94 -4.06 -0.12
CA PHE A 48 -6.32 -4.81 0.98
C PHE A 48 -6.00 -3.88 2.15
N SER A 49 -5.87 -4.47 3.34
CA SER A 49 -5.52 -3.73 4.56
C SER A 49 -4.12 -4.10 5.04
N THR A 50 -3.40 -3.15 5.61
CA THR A 50 -2.09 -3.38 6.24
C THR A 50 -2.08 -3.02 7.71
N ILE A 51 -1.16 -3.64 8.43
CA ILE A 51 -0.76 -3.23 9.78
C ILE A 51 0.68 -2.69 9.76
N PRO A 52 1.04 -1.79 10.68
CA PRO A 52 0.18 -1.13 11.67
C PRO A 52 -0.78 -0.09 11.05
N GLY A 53 -1.77 0.36 11.83
CA GLY A 53 -2.62 1.50 11.48
C GLY A 53 -3.87 1.19 10.64
N ASN A 54 -4.09 -0.08 10.28
CA ASN A 54 -5.24 -0.52 9.47
C ASN A 54 -5.40 0.32 8.20
N ALA A 55 -4.29 0.61 7.52
CA ALA A 55 -4.30 1.37 6.28
C ALA A 55 -4.96 0.52 5.19
N LYS A 56 -6.00 1.06 4.54
CA LYS A 56 -6.70 0.41 3.43
C LYS A 56 -6.15 0.95 2.13
N PHE A 57 -5.59 0.09 1.30
CA PHE A 57 -5.05 0.45 -0.01
C PHE A 57 -5.85 -0.24 -1.10
N TRP A 58 -5.82 0.36 -2.28
CA TRP A 58 -6.21 -0.34 -3.49
C TRP A 58 -5.15 -0.20 -4.58
N GLY A 59 -5.13 -1.19 -5.46
CA GLY A 59 -4.36 -1.17 -6.70
C GLY A 59 -5.02 -2.05 -7.74
N VAL A 60 -4.46 -2.04 -8.94
CA VAL A 60 -4.98 -2.77 -10.08
C VAL A 60 -3.92 -3.78 -10.53
N VAL A 61 -4.40 -4.96 -10.87
CA VAL A 61 -3.62 -6.05 -11.45
C VAL A 61 -4.27 -6.48 -12.75
N SER A 62 -3.44 -6.99 -13.66
CA SER A 62 -3.92 -7.81 -14.74
C SER A 62 -3.58 -9.27 -14.49
N TYR A 63 -4.43 -10.15 -14.98
CA TYR A 63 -4.30 -11.59 -14.90
C TYR A 63 -4.43 -12.16 -16.32
N ASP A 64 -3.35 -12.77 -16.79
CA ASP A 64 -3.30 -13.43 -18.08
C ASP A 64 -3.90 -14.84 -17.94
N LEU A 65 -4.98 -15.10 -18.68
CA LEU A 65 -5.75 -16.35 -18.61
C LEU A 65 -5.02 -17.55 -19.26
N ASN A 66 -4.03 -17.31 -20.12
CA ASN A 66 -3.30 -18.40 -20.79
C ASN A 66 -2.12 -18.88 -19.96
N THR A 67 -1.42 -17.94 -19.32
CA THR A 67 -0.22 -18.20 -18.53
C THR A 67 -0.49 -18.28 -17.03
N GLU A 68 -1.71 -17.95 -16.61
CA GLU A 68 -2.14 -17.84 -15.21
C GLU A 68 -1.26 -16.87 -14.40
N LYS A 69 -0.68 -15.88 -15.06
CA LYS A 69 0.25 -14.92 -14.43
C LYS A 69 -0.48 -13.65 -14.05
N LEU A 70 -0.21 -13.21 -12.82
CA LEU A 70 -0.67 -11.93 -12.30
C LEU A 70 0.42 -10.87 -12.42
N LYS A 71 0.06 -9.70 -12.94
CA LYS A 71 0.93 -8.53 -13.07
C LYS A 71 0.31 -7.33 -12.38
N ILE A 72 1.08 -6.66 -11.55
CA ILE A 72 0.66 -5.37 -10.97
C ILE A 72 0.76 -4.31 -12.06
N ILE A 73 -0.35 -3.70 -12.45
CA ILE A 73 -0.37 -2.65 -13.47
C ILE A 73 -0.36 -1.24 -12.86
N SER A 74 -0.84 -1.08 -11.62
CA SER A 74 -0.74 0.19 -10.92
C SER A 74 0.71 0.57 -10.62
N SER A 75 1.06 1.82 -10.94
CA SER A 75 2.35 2.41 -10.58
C SER A 75 2.40 2.86 -9.11
N LYS A 76 1.25 3.18 -8.51
CA LYS A 76 1.07 3.56 -7.10
C LYS A 76 -0.18 2.89 -6.52
N PHE A 77 -0.25 2.76 -5.20
CA PHE A 77 -1.37 2.15 -4.49
C PHE A 77 -2.09 3.21 -3.66
N SER A 78 -3.32 3.55 -3.99
CA SER A 78 -3.99 4.65 -3.31
C SER A 78 -4.53 4.22 -1.95
N ARG A 79 -4.26 5.02 -0.91
CA ARG A 79 -4.86 4.83 0.42
C ARG A 79 -6.30 5.34 0.43
N LEU A 80 -7.23 4.48 0.84
CA LEU A 80 -8.67 4.75 0.85
C LEU A 80 -9.15 5.42 2.14
N ASN A 81 -8.48 5.19 3.26
CA ASN A 81 -8.87 5.74 4.55
C ASN A 81 -7.94 6.87 5.01
N ALA A 82 -8.47 7.74 5.87
CA ALA A 82 -7.71 8.84 6.46
C ALA A 82 -6.49 8.30 7.23
N TYR A 83 -5.37 9.00 7.09
CA TYR A 83 -4.11 8.65 7.72
C TYR A 83 -3.68 9.66 8.79
N LYS A 84 -3.94 10.96 8.58
CA LYS A 84 -3.76 12.06 9.57
C LYS A 84 -2.56 11.82 10.50
N ASP A 85 -2.82 11.64 11.79
CA ASP A 85 -1.82 11.50 12.85
C ASP A 85 -0.88 10.31 12.66
N GLN A 86 -1.32 9.27 11.94
CA GLN A 86 -0.48 8.12 11.64
C GLN A 86 0.70 8.48 10.73
N ALA A 87 0.65 9.57 9.96
CA ALA A 87 1.73 9.94 9.04
C ALA A 87 2.38 11.30 9.37
N LYS A 88 2.18 11.83 10.57
CA LYS A 88 2.64 13.18 10.95
C LYS A 88 4.15 13.39 10.80
N CYS A 89 4.95 12.36 11.06
CA CYS A 89 6.39 12.33 10.83
C CYS A 89 6.82 12.50 9.36
N ALA A 90 5.90 12.31 8.41
CA ALA A 90 6.16 12.39 6.97
C ALA A 90 5.19 13.36 6.27
N GLU A 91 4.60 14.32 6.99
CA GLU A 91 3.51 15.18 6.49
C GLU A 91 3.83 15.93 5.19
N LYS A 92 5.09 16.31 5.00
CA LYS A 92 5.56 17.02 3.79
C LYS A 92 5.94 16.08 2.64
N SER A 93 6.01 14.77 2.88
CA SER A 93 6.45 13.80 1.88
C SER A 93 5.32 13.40 0.95
N ALA A 94 5.65 13.18 -0.32
CA ALA A 94 4.73 12.56 -1.29
C ALA A 94 4.30 11.12 -0.89
N LEU A 95 5.03 10.49 0.03
CA LEU A 95 4.76 9.15 0.56
C LEU A 95 3.98 9.17 1.89
N ALA A 96 3.50 10.32 2.35
CA ALA A 96 2.75 10.45 3.61
C ALA A 96 1.56 9.46 3.69
N SER A 97 0.87 9.24 2.57
CA SER A 97 -0.26 8.30 2.52
C SER A 97 0.16 6.86 2.83
N TYR A 98 1.41 6.47 2.59
CA TYR A 98 1.92 5.13 2.90
C TYR A 98 2.46 5.03 4.32
N CYS A 99 2.82 6.16 4.93
CA CYS A 99 3.53 6.16 6.19
C CYS A 99 2.62 5.79 7.38
N TYR A 100 3.20 5.00 8.28
CA TYR A 100 2.75 4.88 9.66
C TYR A 100 3.94 5.19 10.58
N CYS A 101 3.89 6.27 11.34
CA CYS A 101 5.01 6.76 12.12
C CYS A 101 5.44 5.77 13.20
N GLN A 102 6.75 5.55 13.27
CA GLN A 102 7.35 4.76 14.35
C GLN A 102 7.20 5.50 15.68
N LYS A 103 6.80 4.79 16.74
CA LYS A 103 6.67 5.37 18.08
C LYS A 103 8.03 5.73 18.72
N SER A 104 9.13 5.18 18.22
CA SER A 104 10.48 5.29 18.82
C SER A 104 11.17 6.66 18.67
N ASN A 105 10.58 7.62 17.95
CA ASN A 105 11.15 8.98 17.78
C ASN A 105 10.37 10.09 18.50
N TYR A 106 9.43 9.75 19.40
CA TYR A 106 8.62 10.72 20.15
C TYR A 106 8.90 10.73 21.67
N LEU A 107 10.10 10.34 22.10
CA LEU A 107 10.53 10.42 23.51
C LEU A 107 11.67 11.43 23.69
N PHE A 108 11.48 12.68 23.26
CA PHE A 108 12.28 13.82 23.73
C PHE A 108 11.48 15.11 23.57
N PHE A 109 10.50 15.35 24.45
CA PHE A 109 10.08 16.69 24.88
C PHE A 109 9.51 16.58 26.29
#